data_AF-A0A091EC73-F1
#
_entry.id   AF-A0A091EC73-F1
#
_cell.length_a   1.000
_cell.length_b   1.000
_cell.length_c   1.000
_cell.angle_alpha   90.00
_cell.angle_beta   90.00
_cell.angle_gamma   90.00
#
_symmetry.space_group_name_H-M   'P 1'
#
loop_
_entity.id
_entity.type
_entity.pdbx_description
1 polymer ?
#
loop_
_entity_poly.entity_id
_entity_poly.type
_entity_poly.pdbx_seq_one_letter_code
_entity_poly.pdbx_strand_id
1 'polypeptide(L)'
;FPSAVEYDKEFTPHQRHHKEFKFNLSQIPEGEAVTAAEFRIYKDCIVGSFKNQTFLISIYQVLQEHQNRASDLFLLDTRAVWASEEGWLEFDVTATSNMWVMNPQHNMGLQLSVVTRDGFSVNPREAGLVGRDGPYDKQPFMVAFFKVSEVHLRTTRSATSRRRQQSRNRSTQTQDVSRVSSVTDYNSSDLKTACRKHELYVSFQDLGWQDWIIAPKGYAANYCDGECSFPLNAHMNATNHAIVQTLVHLMNPDYVPKPCCAPTKLNAISVLYFDDNSNVILKKYRNMVVRACGCH
;
A
#
# COMPACT_ATOMS: atom_id res chain seq x y z
N PHE A 1 2.86 -12.08 5.30
CA PHE A 1 3.82 -13.19 5.14
C PHE A 1 3.57 -14.23 6.23
N PRO A 2 3.07 -15.44 5.88
CA PRO A 2 3.00 -16.54 6.83
C PRO A 2 4.42 -17.02 7.20
N SER A 3 4.58 -17.59 8.40
CA SER A 3 5.85 -18.21 8.77
C SER A 3 6.09 -19.45 7.89
N ALA A 4 7.22 -19.47 7.18
CA ALA A 4 7.59 -20.56 6.28
C ALA A 4 8.04 -21.80 7.05
N VAL A 5 8.69 -21.61 8.21
CA VAL A 5 9.25 -22.69 9.03
C VAL A 5 9.28 -22.27 10.50
N GLU A 6 8.88 -23.19 11.38
CA GLU A 6 8.94 -23.06 12.84
C GLU A 6 9.74 -24.22 13.44
N TYR A 7 10.69 -23.92 14.33
CA TYR A 7 11.48 -24.93 15.05
C TYR A 7 11.45 -24.68 16.56
N ASP A 8 11.25 -25.75 17.33
CA ASP A 8 11.39 -25.79 18.78
C ASP A 8 12.77 -26.39 19.12
N LYS A 9 13.65 -25.65 19.80
CA LYS A 9 14.99 -26.14 20.21
C LYS A 9 15.14 -26.07 21.73
N GLU A 10 15.58 -27.19 22.31
CA GLU A 10 15.90 -27.32 23.74
C GLU A 10 17.39 -27.68 23.91
N PHE A 11 18.14 -26.84 24.63
CA PHE A 11 19.54 -27.12 25.02
C PHE A 11 19.63 -27.39 26.53
N THR A 12 20.34 -28.44 26.94
CA THR A 12 20.67 -28.75 28.36
C THR A 12 22.18 -28.66 28.59
N PRO A 13 22.67 -28.13 29.74
CA PRO A 13 22.18 -28.38 31.10
C PRO A 13 21.41 -27.23 31.77
N HIS A 14 21.08 -26.16 31.05
CA HIS A 14 20.15 -25.13 31.51
C HIS A 14 19.06 -24.98 30.45
N GLN A 15 17.90 -25.61 30.66
CA GLN A 15 16.72 -25.60 29.78
C GLN A 15 16.43 -24.18 29.29
N ARG A 16 16.89 -23.84 28.07
CA ARG A 16 16.53 -22.61 27.38
C ARG A 16 15.60 -22.98 26.24
N HIS A 17 14.31 -22.68 26.43
CA HIS A 17 13.28 -22.94 25.42
C HIS A 17 13.14 -21.71 24.51
N HIS A 18 13.16 -21.94 23.20
CA HIS A 18 12.92 -20.90 22.21
C HIS A 18 12.23 -21.46 20.96
N LYS A 19 11.56 -20.55 20.24
CA LYS A 19 10.95 -20.80 18.93
C LYS A 19 11.62 -19.97 17.85
N GLU A 20 11.92 -20.58 16.71
CA GLU A 20 12.44 -19.87 15.54
C GLU A 20 11.34 -19.68 14.48
N PHE A 21 11.29 -18.52 13.82
CA PHE A 21 10.34 -18.20 12.75
C PHE A 21 11.08 -17.66 11.53
N LYS A 22 10.91 -18.28 10.36
CA LYS A 22 11.49 -17.81 9.09
C LYS A 22 10.39 -17.29 8.15
N PHE A 23 10.63 -16.15 7.51
CA PHE A 23 9.68 -15.52 6.59
C PHE A 23 10.30 -15.34 5.21
N ASN A 24 9.56 -15.71 4.16
CA ASN A 24 9.99 -15.51 2.78
C ASN A 24 9.56 -14.11 2.31
N LEU A 25 10.53 -13.22 2.09
CA LEU A 25 10.33 -11.83 1.65
C LEU A 25 10.49 -11.60 0.14
N SER A 26 10.66 -12.67 -0.66
CA SER A 26 10.86 -12.58 -2.12
C SER A 26 9.71 -11.92 -2.89
N GLN A 27 8.53 -11.76 -2.28
CA GLN A 27 7.41 -11.04 -2.90
C GLN A 27 7.61 -9.52 -2.94
N ILE A 28 8.58 -8.98 -2.18
CA ILE A 28 8.92 -7.56 -2.21
C ILE A 28 9.83 -7.32 -3.44
N PRO A 29 9.44 -6.46 -4.39
CA PRO A 29 10.22 -6.22 -5.61
C PRO A 29 11.63 -5.69 -5.31
N GLU A 30 12.59 -6.07 -6.16
CA GLU A 30 13.96 -5.58 -6.06
C GLU A 30 14.01 -4.04 -6.15
N GLY A 31 14.72 -3.42 -5.21
CA GLY A 31 14.85 -1.96 -5.12
C GLY A 31 13.79 -1.26 -4.27
N GLU A 32 12.75 -1.98 -3.80
CA GLU A 32 11.82 -1.45 -2.81
C GLU A 32 12.32 -1.70 -1.39
N ALA A 33 12.10 -0.72 -0.51
CA ALA A 33 12.41 -0.83 0.90
C ALA A 33 11.14 -1.05 1.73
N VAL A 34 11.28 -1.80 2.82
CA VAL A 34 10.23 -1.97 3.83
C VAL A 34 10.11 -0.67 4.60
N THR A 35 8.93 -0.04 4.57
CA THR A 35 8.65 1.18 5.34
C THR A 35 8.27 0.88 6.79
N ALA A 36 7.64 -0.26 7.04
CA ALA A 36 7.30 -0.75 8.38
C ALA A 36 7.09 -2.27 8.31
N ALA A 37 7.44 -3.02 9.35
CA ALA A 37 7.08 -4.42 9.47
C ALA A 37 6.85 -4.84 10.92
N GLU A 38 5.85 -5.69 11.11
CA GLU A 38 5.40 -6.18 12.40
C GLU A 38 5.31 -7.69 12.39
N PHE A 39 5.91 -8.35 13.37
CA PHE A 39 5.68 -9.75 13.66
C PHE A 39 4.53 -9.86 14.66
N ARG A 40 3.54 -10.71 14.35
CA ARG A 40 2.34 -10.92 15.16
C ARG A 40 2.25 -12.37 15.59
N ILE A 41 2.07 -12.60 16.89
CA ILE A 41 1.85 -13.91 17.49
C ILE A 41 0.71 -13.84 18.48
N TYR A 42 -0.18 -14.83 18.45
CA TYR A 42 -1.32 -14.87 19.36
C TYR A 42 -0.93 -15.51 20.69
N LYS A 43 -1.40 -14.91 21.79
CA LYS A 43 -1.27 -15.45 23.13
C LYS A 43 -2.65 -15.83 23.68
N ASP A 44 -2.83 -17.09 24.06
CA ASP A 44 -3.98 -17.55 24.82
C ASP A 44 -3.82 -17.24 26.32
N CYS A 45 -4.96 -17.12 27.00
CA CYS A 45 -5.01 -16.98 28.46
C CYS A 45 -4.62 -18.30 29.14
N ILE A 46 -3.72 -18.22 30.13
CA ILE A 46 -3.32 -19.37 30.95
C ILE A 46 -3.96 -19.26 32.32
N VAL A 47 -4.76 -20.27 32.66
CA VAL A 47 -5.52 -20.31 33.93
C VAL A 47 -4.86 -21.22 34.98
N GLY A 48 -3.75 -21.90 34.64
CA GLY A 48 -3.06 -22.90 35.47
C GLY A 48 -1.89 -22.39 36.31
N SER A 49 -0.79 -23.16 36.36
CA SER A 49 0.40 -22.96 37.22
C SER A 49 0.97 -21.54 37.19
N PHE A 50 0.85 -20.86 36.05
CA PHE A 50 1.42 -19.54 35.81
C PHE A 50 0.45 -18.37 36.01
N LYS A 51 -0.78 -18.59 36.51
CA LYS A 51 -1.87 -17.58 36.50
C LYS A 51 -1.50 -16.17 37.00
N ASN A 52 -0.58 -16.07 37.97
CA ASN A 52 -0.13 -14.80 38.54
C ASN A 52 1.29 -14.38 38.12
N GLN A 53 1.85 -15.03 37.09
CA GLN A 53 3.17 -14.70 36.58
C GLN A 53 3.09 -13.68 35.45
N THR A 54 4.14 -12.86 35.38
CA THR A 54 4.41 -11.99 34.24
C THR A 54 5.50 -12.65 33.40
N PHE A 55 5.21 -12.82 32.12
CA PHE A 55 6.15 -13.29 31.12
C PHE A 55 6.82 -12.10 30.42
N LEU A 56 8.13 -12.18 30.25
CA LEU A 56 8.90 -11.32 29.37
C LEU A 56 9.15 -12.10 28.09
N ILE A 57 8.48 -11.67 27.02
CA ILE A 57 8.56 -12.29 25.70
C ILE A 57 9.50 -11.43 24.87
N SER A 58 10.63 -12.01 24.48
CA SER A 58 11.68 -11.32 23.73
C SER A 58 11.79 -11.88 22.32
N ILE A 59 11.87 -10.99 21.33
CA ILE A 59 12.14 -11.32 19.93
C ILE A 59 13.56 -10.90 19.58
N TYR A 60 14.29 -11.81 18.95
CA TYR A 60 15.65 -11.62 18.48
C TYR A 60 15.72 -11.84 16.98
N GLN A 61 16.58 -11.10 16.31
CA GLN A 61 17.09 -11.45 15.00
C GLN A 61 18.22 -12.47 15.17
N VAL A 62 18.16 -13.58 14.43
CA VAL A 62 19.28 -14.52 14.33
C VAL A 62 20.31 -13.93 13.35
N LEU A 63 21.54 -13.69 13.81
CA LEU A 63 22.62 -13.17 12.98
C LEU A 63 23.43 -14.30 12.35
N GLN A 64 23.76 -15.31 13.16
CA GLN A 64 24.53 -16.46 12.72
C GLN A 64 24.15 -17.70 13.52
N GLU A 65 23.85 -18.78 12.82
CA GLU A 65 23.64 -20.10 13.40
C GLU A 65 24.99 -20.82 13.56
N HIS A 66 25.17 -21.52 14.68
CA HIS A 66 26.36 -22.33 14.94
C HIS A 66 25.94 -23.76 15.28
N GLN A 67 26.71 -24.75 14.83
CA GLN A 67 26.38 -26.16 15.09
C GLN A 67 26.57 -26.56 16.56
N ASN A 68 27.55 -25.95 17.25
CA ASN A 68 28.00 -26.40 18.58
C ASN A 68 27.88 -25.33 19.68
N ARG A 69 27.34 -24.15 19.36
CA ARG A 69 27.11 -23.07 20.34
C ARG A 69 25.78 -22.39 20.09
N ALA A 70 25.33 -21.60 21.06
CA ALA A 70 24.15 -20.75 20.87
C ALA A 70 24.35 -19.83 19.65
N SER A 71 23.27 -19.64 18.88
CA SER A 71 23.23 -18.68 17.78
C SER A 71 23.58 -17.27 18.28
N ASP A 72 24.19 -16.49 17.41
CA ASP A 72 24.43 -15.07 17.69
C ASP A 72 23.13 -14.30 17.46
N LEU A 73 22.64 -13.62 18.50
CA LEU A 73 21.32 -13.00 18.55
C LEU A 73 21.42 -11.49 18.72
N PHE A 74 20.53 -10.75 18.04
CA PHE A 74 20.33 -9.32 18.25
C PHE A 74 18.92 -9.07 18.75
N LEU A 75 18.77 -8.49 19.94
CA LEU A 75 17.46 -8.21 20.54
C LEU A 75 16.73 -7.13 19.74
N LEU A 76 15.50 -7.41 19.31
CA LEU A 76 14.65 -6.46 18.60
C LEU A 76 13.68 -5.76 19.54
N ASP A 77 12.88 -6.53 20.27
CA ASP A 77 11.85 -6.01 21.17
C ASP A 77 11.56 -7.01 22.30
N THR A 78 11.07 -6.50 23.43
CA THR A 78 10.67 -7.28 24.60
C THR A 78 9.35 -6.76 25.14
N ARG A 79 8.37 -7.66 25.34
CA ARG A 79 7.06 -7.33 25.90
C ARG A 79 6.82 -8.06 27.21
N ALA A 80 6.37 -7.31 28.22
CA ALA A 80 5.89 -7.85 29.48
C ALA A 80 4.39 -8.10 29.38
N VAL A 81 3.97 -9.35 29.57
CA VAL A 81 2.58 -9.79 29.38
C VAL A 81 2.17 -10.66 30.55
N TRP A 82 0.95 -10.49 31.05
CA TRP A 82 0.45 -11.32 32.13
C TRP A 82 0.03 -12.69 31.60
N ALA A 83 0.20 -13.74 32.40
CA ALA A 83 -0.22 -15.08 32.01
C ALA A 83 -1.72 -15.15 31.66
N SER A 84 -2.56 -14.36 32.32
CA SER A 84 -4.00 -14.27 32.08
C SER A 84 -4.42 -13.40 30.89
N GLU A 85 -3.52 -12.60 30.32
CA GLU A 85 -3.85 -11.76 29.16
C GLU A 85 -3.98 -12.60 27.90
N GLU A 86 -4.95 -12.28 27.05
CA GLU A 86 -5.18 -12.92 25.76
C GLU A 86 -5.11 -11.86 24.65
N GLY A 87 -4.60 -12.25 23.48
CA GLY A 87 -4.66 -11.42 22.28
C GLY A 87 -3.41 -11.48 21.43
N TRP A 88 -3.38 -10.61 20.42
CA TRP A 88 -2.24 -10.46 19.52
C TRP A 88 -1.14 -9.64 20.17
N LEU A 89 0.06 -10.21 20.18
CA LEU A 89 1.29 -9.50 20.51
C LEU A 89 1.94 -9.04 19.21
N GLU A 90 2.35 -7.77 19.18
CA GLU A 90 2.92 -7.10 18.01
C GLU A 90 4.35 -6.65 18.33
N PHE A 91 5.30 -7.08 17.52
CA PHE A 91 6.72 -6.78 17.65
C PHE A 91 7.23 -6.07 16.40
N ASP A 92 7.91 -4.93 16.57
CA ASP A 92 8.52 -4.20 15.45
C ASP A 92 9.74 -4.98 14.93
N VAL A 93 9.69 -5.34 13.65
CA VAL A 93 10.75 -6.04 12.93
C VAL A 93 11.17 -5.29 11.67
N THR A 94 10.91 -3.97 11.60
CA THR A 94 11.12 -3.12 10.43
C THR A 94 12.58 -3.09 9.99
N ALA A 95 13.51 -2.85 10.92
CA ALA A 95 14.94 -2.74 10.62
C ALA A 95 15.49 -4.08 10.09
N THR A 96 15.16 -5.18 10.78
CA THR A 96 15.55 -6.53 10.40
C THR A 96 14.96 -6.95 9.06
N SER A 97 13.69 -6.63 8.80
CA SER A 97 13.03 -6.92 7.52
C SER A 97 13.70 -6.20 6.35
N ASN A 98 14.10 -4.94 6.52
CA ASN A 98 14.87 -4.21 5.51
C ASN A 98 16.21 -4.89 5.20
N MET A 99 16.92 -5.35 6.23
CA MET A 99 18.19 -6.06 6.05
C MET A 99 18.02 -7.37 5.26
N TRP A 100 16.94 -8.11 5.52
CA TRP A 100 16.62 -9.34 4.79
C TRP A 100 16.21 -9.11 3.34
N VAL A 101 15.51 -8.01 3.03
CA VAL A 101 15.22 -7.64 1.64
C VAL A 101 16.49 -7.28 0.89
N MET A 102 17.39 -6.51 1.50
CA MET A 102 18.66 -6.12 0.88
C MET A 102 19.65 -7.28 0.76
N ASN A 103 19.61 -8.24 1.70
CA ASN A 103 20.50 -9.39 1.74
C ASN A 103 19.73 -10.70 2.05
N PRO A 104 19.02 -11.28 1.07
CA PRO A 104 18.18 -12.47 1.30
C PRO A 104 18.94 -13.69 1.84
N GLN A 105 20.24 -13.82 1.50
CA GLN A 105 21.11 -14.90 1.97
C GLN A 105 21.40 -14.83 3.47
N HIS A 106 21.19 -13.68 4.10
CA HIS A 106 21.37 -13.46 5.53
C HIS A 106 20.04 -13.47 6.31
N ASN A 107 18.95 -13.93 5.69
CA ASN A 107 17.68 -14.14 6.36
C ASN A 107 17.70 -15.44 7.18
N MET A 108 18.18 -15.34 8.42
CA MET A 108 18.22 -16.46 9.36
C MET A 108 16.98 -16.53 10.27
N GLY A 109 16.01 -15.62 10.11
CA GLY A 109 14.75 -15.60 10.84
C GLY A 109 14.79 -14.90 12.21
N LEU A 110 13.66 -15.01 12.92
CA LEU A 110 13.46 -14.52 14.28
C LEU A 110 13.59 -15.67 15.28
N GLN A 111 14.08 -15.37 16.47
CA GLN A 111 14.01 -16.25 17.61
C GLN A 111 13.17 -15.60 18.71
N LEU A 112 12.19 -16.33 19.24
CA LEU A 112 11.35 -15.94 20.35
C LEU A 112 11.75 -16.74 21.59
N SER A 113 11.95 -16.06 22.71
CA SER A 113 12.11 -16.70 24.02
C SER A 113 11.15 -16.11 25.03
N VAL A 114 10.69 -16.94 25.96
CA VAL A 114 9.88 -16.50 27.10
C VAL A 114 10.64 -16.74 28.38
N VAL A 115 10.72 -15.72 29.22
CA VAL A 115 11.23 -15.85 30.58
C VAL A 115 10.22 -15.29 31.58
N THR A 116 10.18 -15.85 32.78
CA THR A 116 9.44 -15.23 33.88
C THR A 116 10.16 -13.98 34.37
N ARG A 117 9.48 -13.14 35.14
CA ARG A 117 10.11 -12.00 35.82
C ARG A 117 11.29 -12.39 36.73
N ASP A 118 11.28 -13.63 37.23
CA ASP A 118 12.33 -14.20 38.08
C ASP A 118 13.51 -14.78 37.26
N GLY A 119 13.44 -14.72 35.92
CA GLY A 119 14.51 -15.13 35.01
C GLY A 119 14.47 -16.60 34.60
N PHE A 120 13.42 -17.35 34.93
CA PHE A 120 13.26 -18.74 34.49
C PHE A 120 12.81 -18.80 33.04
N SER A 121 13.48 -19.59 32.21
CA SER A 121 13.03 -19.86 30.84
C SER A 121 11.79 -20.73 30.87
N VAL A 122 10.77 -20.32 30.12
CA VAL A 122 9.49 -21.03 30.00
C VAL A 122 9.31 -21.46 28.54
N ASN A 123 8.77 -22.66 28.33
CA ASN A 123 8.41 -23.09 26.98
C ASN A 123 7.35 -22.13 26.39
N PRO A 124 7.57 -21.54 25.20
CA PRO A 124 6.60 -20.63 24.59
C PRO A 124 5.17 -21.20 24.47
N ARG A 125 5.02 -22.50 24.20
CA ARG A 125 3.70 -23.17 24.16
C ARG A 125 3.03 -23.18 25.54
N GLU A 126 3.80 -23.44 26.61
CA GLU A 126 3.30 -23.41 27.99
C GLU A 126 2.99 -21.99 28.49
N ALA A 127 3.61 -20.97 27.88
CA ALA A 127 3.32 -19.56 28.06
C ALA A 127 2.12 -19.07 27.19
N GLY A 128 1.43 -19.99 26.52
CA GLY A 128 0.18 -19.73 25.79
C GLY A 128 0.41 -19.15 24.41
N LEU A 129 1.65 -19.16 23.90
CA LEU A 129 1.94 -18.65 22.56
C LEU A 129 1.58 -19.69 21.49
N VAL A 130 0.69 -19.28 20.61
CA VAL A 130 0.18 -20.11 19.52
C VAL A 130 1.21 -20.14 18.40
N GLY A 131 1.71 -21.34 18.09
CA GLY A 131 2.57 -21.58 16.93
C GLY A 131 1.78 -21.92 15.67
N ARG A 132 2.49 -22.33 14.63
CA ARG A 132 1.94 -22.75 13.33
C ARG A 132 1.03 -23.97 13.41
N ASP A 133 1.23 -24.84 14.41
CA ASP A 133 0.36 -26.02 14.63
C ASP A 133 -0.99 -25.65 15.28
N GLY A 134 -1.19 -24.38 15.65
CA GLY A 134 -2.42 -23.90 16.27
C GLY A 134 -3.57 -23.61 15.29
N PRO A 135 -4.72 -23.13 15.80
CA PRO A 135 -5.86 -22.71 14.99
C PRO A 135 -5.45 -21.71 13.91
N TYR A 136 -5.94 -21.91 12.68
CA TYR A 136 -5.52 -21.16 11.48
C TYR A 136 -5.64 -19.64 11.66
N ASP A 137 -6.69 -19.17 12.32
CA ASP A 137 -6.97 -17.77 12.61
C ASP A 137 -6.08 -17.16 13.70
N LYS A 138 -5.28 -17.97 14.41
CA LYS A 138 -4.36 -17.57 15.48
C LYS A 138 -2.89 -17.85 15.17
N GLN A 139 -2.58 -18.35 13.98
CA GLN A 139 -1.20 -18.67 13.59
C GLN A 139 -0.34 -17.40 13.47
N PRO A 140 0.97 -17.48 13.78
CA PRO A 140 1.86 -16.34 13.71
C PRO A 140 2.15 -15.91 12.26
N PHE A 141 2.18 -14.60 12.04
CA PHE A 141 2.45 -14.01 10.73
C PHE A 141 3.21 -12.70 10.85
N MET A 142 3.83 -12.29 9.75
CA MET A 142 4.47 -10.98 9.63
C MET A 142 3.72 -10.11 8.63
N VAL A 143 3.47 -8.87 9.01
CA VAL A 143 2.95 -7.80 8.14
C VAL A 143 4.12 -6.93 7.73
N ALA A 144 4.31 -6.69 6.44
CA ALA A 144 5.28 -5.69 5.98
C ALA A 144 4.60 -4.71 5.04
N PHE A 145 4.86 -3.43 5.29
CA PHE A 145 4.45 -2.31 4.47
C PHE A 145 5.65 -1.87 3.64
N PHE A 146 5.46 -1.76 2.34
CA PHE A 146 6.44 -1.22 1.42
C PHE A 146 5.72 -0.34 0.41
N LYS A 147 6.41 0.70 -0.05
CA LYS A 147 5.88 1.57 -1.10
C LYS A 147 6.37 1.03 -2.42
N VAL A 148 5.46 0.62 -3.31
CA VAL A 148 5.84 0.31 -4.69
C VAL A 148 6.05 1.63 -5.45
N SER A 149 7.30 1.92 -5.73
CA SER A 149 7.78 2.88 -6.71
C SER A 149 7.56 2.27 -8.10
N GLU A 150 6.54 2.74 -8.83
CA GLU A 150 6.44 2.44 -10.26
C GLU A 150 7.69 3.00 -10.98
N VAL A 151 8.67 2.16 -11.31
CA VAL A 151 9.81 2.52 -12.16
C VAL A 151 10.27 1.26 -12.93
N HIS A 152 10.36 1.16 -14.25
CA HIS A 152 10.50 2.11 -15.36
C HIS A 152 9.91 1.55 -16.68
N LEU A 153 9.12 2.35 -17.41
CA LEU A 153 9.23 2.45 -18.88
C LEU A 153 9.44 3.92 -19.22
N ARG A 154 10.65 4.43 -18.95
CA ARG A 154 11.10 5.69 -19.55
C ARG A 154 11.86 5.37 -20.81
N THR A 155 11.16 5.39 -21.94
CA THR A 155 11.79 5.58 -23.25
C THR A 155 12.29 7.02 -23.29
N THR A 156 13.59 7.16 -23.48
CA THR A 156 14.28 8.44 -23.67
C THR A 156 13.84 9.13 -24.95
N ARG A 157 13.71 10.46 -24.93
CA ARG A 157 14.12 11.36 -26.03
C ARG A 157 14.16 12.82 -25.54
N SER A 158 15.39 13.25 -25.29
CA SER A 158 16.03 14.49 -25.75
C SER A 158 15.18 15.77 -25.88
N ALA A 159 15.50 16.79 -25.07
CA ALA A 159 15.80 18.13 -25.56
C ALA A 159 16.44 18.98 -24.45
N THR A 160 17.72 19.28 -24.66
CA THR A 160 18.50 20.33 -23.99
C THR A 160 17.97 21.73 -24.34
N SER A 161 17.76 22.61 -23.36
CA SER A 161 18.30 23.99 -23.36
C SER A 161 17.91 24.78 -22.09
N ARG A 162 18.91 24.95 -21.22
CA ARG A 162 19.39 26.17 -20.51
C ARG A 162 18.44 27.32 -20.12
N ARG A 163 18.56 27.68 -18.81
CA ARG A 163 18.69 29.03 -18.15
C ARG A 163 17.56 30.05 -18.39
N ARG A 164 17.12 30.92 -17.47
CA ARG A 164 17.64 31.48 -16.21
C ARG A 164 16.44 32.21 -15.54
N GLN A 165 16.48 32.35 -14.21
CA GLN A 165 15.95 33.45 -13.35
C GLN A 165 14.70 34.24 -13.86
N GLN A 166 13.66 34.48 -13.08
CA GLN A 166 13.72 35.12 -11.77
C GLN A 166 12.29 35.14 -11.16
N SER A 167 12.25 34.92 -9.85
CA SER A 167 11.12 35.23 -8.98
C SER A 167 10.71 36.71 -9.08
N ARG A 168 9.40 36.98 -9.25
CA ARG A 168 8.73 38.13 -8.62
C ARG A 168 7.31 37.76 -8.20
N ASN A 169 7.08 37.88 -6.90
CA ASN A 169 5.81 37.78 -6.22
C ASN A 169 4.82 38.88 -6.66
N ARG A 170 3.59 38.45 -6.92
CA ARG A 170 2.34 38.88 -6.26
C ARG A 170 2.24 40.35 -5.81
N SER A 171 1.34 41.12 -6.42
CA SER A 171 0.29 41.87 -5.71
C SER A 171 -0.78 42.42 -6.67
N THR A 172 -2.02 42.00 -6.41
CA THR A 172 -3.29 42.75 -6.43
C THR A 172 -3.36 44.07 -7.20
N GLN A 173 -4.33 44.18 -8.12
CA GLN A 173 -5.38 45.19 -8.01
C GLN A 173 -6.62 44.85 -8.85
N THR A 174 -7.74 44.77 -8.14
CA THR A 174 -9.12 44.85 -8.62
C THR A 174 -9.38 46.21 -9.25
N GLN A 175 -9.99 46.25 -10.44
CA GLN A 175 -10.97 47.28 -10.80
C GLN A 175 -12.07 46.71 -11.67
N ASP A 176 -13.24 47.26 -11.40
CA ASP A 176 -14.59 46.82 -11.67
C ASP A 176 -15.16 47.58 -12.89
N VAL A 177 -16.35 47.19 -13.32
CA VAL A 177 -17.27 47.89 -14.26
C VAL A 177 -16.88 47.79 -15.75
N SER A 178 -17.65 47.14 -16.63
CA SER A 178 -18.99 47.59 -17.03
C SER A 178 -19.73 46.52 -17.84
N ARG A 179 -21.05 46.48 -17.59
CA ARG A 179 -22.07 45.74 -18.35
C ARG A 179 -22.06 46.11 -19.83
N VAL A 180 -21.99 45.10 -20.70
CA VAL A 180 -22.73 45.10 -21.97
C VAL A 180 -23.47 43.78 -22.06
N SER A 181 -24.80 43.90 -22.02
CA SER A 181 -25.73 42.83 -22.29
C SER A 181 -25.68 42.50 -23.78
N SER A 182 -25.19 41.32 -24.13
CA SER A 182 -25.53 40.69 -25.41
C SER A 182 -26.10 39.30 -25.10
N VAL A 183 -27.41 39.24 -25.26
CA VAL A 183 -28.24 38.06 -25.28
C VAL A 183 -27.68 37.09 -26.31
N THR A 184 -27.14 35.96 -25.85
CA THR A 184 -27.19 34.71 -26.60
C THR A 184 -27.82 33.69 -25.69
N ASP A 185 -29.04 33.29 -26.05
CA ASP A 185 -29.72 32.12 -25.52
C ASP A 185 -28.79 30.91 -25.69
N TYR A 186 -28.01 30.60 -24.66
CA TYR A 186 -27.30 29.34 -24.57
C TYR A 186 -28.36 28.26 -24.43
N ASN A 187 -28.70 27.65 -25.55
CA ASN A 187 -29.49 26.44 -25.62
C ASN A 187 -29.05 25.48 -24.50
N SER A 188 -29.94 25.22 -23.54
CA SER A 188 -29.70 24.31 -22.41
C SER A 188 -29.32 22.89 -22.86
N SER A 189 -29.52 22.57 -24.15
CA SER A 189 -29.05 21.35 -24.81
C SER A 189 -27.54 21.31 -25.07
N ASP A 190 -26.86 22.43 -25.31
CA ASP A 190 -25.41 22.46 -25.60
C ASP A 190 -24.54 22.24 -24.34
N LEU A 191 -25.05 22.60 -23.17
CA LEU A 191 -24.44 22.24 -21.89
C LEU A 191 -24.53 20.73 -21.60
N LYS A 192 -25.44 20.00 -22.26
CA LYS A 192 -25.56 18.54 -22.10
C LYS A 192 -24.57 17.77 -22.97
N THR A 193 -24.12 18.33 -24.09
CA THR A 193 -23.15 17.70 -24.99
C THR A 193 -21.71 18.10 -24.68
N ALA A 194 -21.48 19.15 -23.88
CA ALA A 194 -20.16 19.59 -23.43
C ALA A 194 -19.34 18.50 -22.69
N CYS A 195 -18.03 18.46 -22.95
CA CYS A 195 -17.07 17.57 -22.26
C CYS A 195 -17.18 17.66 -20.74
N ARG A 196 -17.52 16.52 -20.10
CA ARG A 196 -17.68 16.42 -18.66
C ARG A 196 -17.46 15.01 -18.13
N LYS A 197 -17.39 14.92 -16.80
CA LYS A 197 -17.33 13.66 -16.08
C LYS A 197 -18.73 13.07 -15.96
N HIS A 198 -18.89 11.83 -16.41
CA HIS A 198 -20.10 11.03 -16.27
C HIS A 198 -19.90 9.97 -15.20
N GLU A 199 -20.96 9.67 -14.47
CA GLU A 199 -20.92 8.66 -13.42
C GLU A 199 -20.95 7.26 -14.04
N LEU A 200 -20.07 6.40 -13.54
CA LEU A 200 -20.00 5.00 -13.91
C LEU A 200 -19.58 4.21 -12.68
N TYR A 201 -20.44 3.28 -12.28
CA TYR A 201 -20.12 2.31 -11.25
C TYR A 201 -19.68 1.01 -11.90
N VAL A 202 -18.51 0.52 -11.51
CA VAL A 202 -17.99 -0.77 -11.93
C VAL A 202 -18.18 -1.75 -10.78
N SER A 203 -19.07 -2.71 -10.97
CA SER A 203 -19.27 -3.85 -10.08
C SER A 203 -18.27 -4.94 -10.44
N PHE A 204 -17.50 -5.43 -9.46
CA PHE A 204 -16.60 -6.55 -9.70
C PHE A 204 -17.36 -7.87 -9.87
N GLN A 205 -18.59 -7.95 -9.37
CA GLN A 205 -19.47 -9.09 -9.62
C GLN A 205 -19.87 -9.16 -11.09
N ASP A 206 -20.18 -8.03 -11.72
CA ASP A 206 -20.62 -7.97 -13.12
C ASP A 206 -19.46 -8.31 -14.08
N LEU A 207 -18.22 -8.12 -13.63
CA LEU A 207 -17.00 -8.53 -14.31
C LEU A 207 -16.59 -9.99 -14.05
N GLY A 208 -17.30 -10.70 -13.17
CA GLY A 208 -16.98 -12.07 -12.79
C GLY A 208 -15.75 -12.19 -11.89
N TRP A 209 -15.44 -11.14 -11.11
CA TRP A 209 -14.24 -11.06 -10.26
C TRP A 209 -14.53 -11.24 -8.77
N GLN A 210 -15.76 -11.57 -8.39
CA GLN A 210 -16.17 -11.74 -7.00
C GLN A 210 -15.48 -12.90 -6.27
N ASP A 211 -14.96 -13.88 -7.00
CA ASP A 211 -14.36 -15.09 -6.41
C ASP A 211 -12.94 -14.82 -5.88
N TRP A 212 -12.25 -13.82 -6.43
CA TRP A 212 -10.89 -13.47 -6.03
C TRP A 212 -10.80 -12.07 -5.40
N ILE A 213 -11.68 -11.12 -5.73
CA ILE A 213 -11.74 -9.81 -5.06
C ILE A 213 -12.62 -9.88 -3.81
N ILE A 214 -12.01 -9.65 -2.65
CA ILE A 214 -12.67 -9.62 -1.35
C ILE A 214 -13.40 -8.27 -1.17
N ALA A 215 -12.69 -7.15 -1.40
CA ALA A 215 -13.21 -5.80 -1.22
C ALA A 215 -12.46 -4.75 -2.08
N PRO A 216 -13.10 -3.63 -2.47
CA PRO A 216 -14.54 -3.35 -2.35
C PRO A 216 -15.36 -4.24 -3.31
N LYS A 217 -16.69 -4.24 -3.23
CA LYS A 217 -17.55 -4.98 -4.20
C LYS A 217 -17.63 -4.32 -5.58
N GLY A 218 -17.27 -3.05 -5.65
CA GLY A 218 -17.22 -2.26 -6.85
C GLY A 218 -16.80 -0.83 -6.50
N TYR A 219 -16.65 0.02 -7.50
CA TYR A 219 -16.20 1.39 -7.30
C TYR A 219 -16.74 2.33 -8.38
N ALA A 220 -16.85 3.61 -8.04
CA ALA A 220 -17.27 4.66 -8.97
C ALA A 220 -16.08 5.07 -9.87
N ALA A 221 -15.87 4.33 -10.96
CA ALA A 221 -14.82 4.60 -11.94
C ALA A 221 -15.00 5.97 -12.59
N ASN A 222 -16.23 6.30 -12.98
CA ASN A 222 -16.57 7.46 -13.81
C ASN A 222 -15.84 7.45 -15.17
N TYR A 223 -16.30 8.25 -16.13
CA TYR A 223 -15.62 8.42 -17.41
C TYR A 223 -15.80 9.83 -17.95
N CYS A 224 -15.00 10.20 -18.96
CA CYS A 224 -15.10 11.49 -19.63
C CYS A 224 -15.78 11.29 -20.98
N ASP A 225 -16.78 12.12 -21.26
CA ASP A 225 -17.49 12.12 -22.53
C ASP A 225 -18.10 13.51 -22.81
N GLY A 226 -18.27 13.82 -24.08
CA GLY A 226 -18.80 15.07 -24.60
C GLY A 226 -17.86 15.79 -25.59
N GLU A 227 -18.38 16.83 -26.21
CA GLU A 227 -17.71 17.62 -27.24
C GLU A 227 -16.84 18.74 -26.66
N CYS A 228 -15.72 18.98 -27.33
CA CYS A 228 -14.80 20.09 -27.12
C CYS A 228 -14.91 21.08 -28.28
N SER A 229 -15.98 21.88 -28.27
CA SER A 229 -16.29 22.87 -29.31
C SER A 229 -16.09 24.30 -28.78
N PHE A 230 -15.71 25.23 -29.65
CA PHE A 230 -15.51 26.63 -29.27
C PHE A 230 -16.86 27.32 -29.00
N PRO A 231 -16.98 28.19 -27.98
CA PRO A 231 -15.94 28.56 -27.00
C PRO A 231 -15.74 27.50 -25.93
N LEU A 232 -14.47 27.14 -25.68
CA LEU A 232 -14.12 26.23 -24.59
C LEU A 232 -14.30 26.96 -23.26
N ASN A 233 -15.34 26.57 -22.51
CA ASN A 233 -15.66 27.17 -21.22
C ASN A 233 -14.55 26.90 -20.19
N ALA A 234 -14.37 27.81 -19.22
CA ALA A 234 -13.35 27.66 -18.17
C ALA A 234 -13.45 26.34 -17.38
N HIS A 235 -14.64 25.74 -17.32
CA HIS A 235 -14.88 24.46 -16.65
C HIS A 235 -14.36 23.23 -17.40
N MET A 236 -13.95 23.37 -18.67
CA MET A 236 -13.45 22.27 -19.53
C MET A 236 -11.93 22.07 -19.44
N ASN A 237 -11.22 22.77 -18.54
CA ASN A 237 -9.77 22.64 -18.29
C ASN A 237 -8.92 22.52 -19.58
N ALA A 238 -9.25 23.29 -20.60
CA ALA A 238 -8.64 23.17 -21.92
C ALA A 238 -7.19 23.67 -21.93
N THR A 239 -6.31 22.99 -22.66
CA THR A 239 -4.96 23.48 -22.91
C THR A 239 -4.95 24.56 -24.00
N ASN A 240 -3.92 25.41 -24.03
CA ASN A 240 -3.73 26.36 -25.13
C ASN A 240 -3.65 25.64 -26.49
N HIS A 241 -3.05 24.43 -26.53
CA HIS A 241 -3.02 23.60 -27.74
C HIS A 241 -4.44 23.22 -28.18
N ALA A 242 -5.28 22.73 -27.26
CA ALA A 242 -6.67 22.37 -27.55
C ALA A 242 -7.49 23.59 -28.03
N ILE A 243 -7.27 24.78 -27.45
CA ILE A 243 -7.91 26.03 -27.90
C ILE A 243 -7.51 26.34 -29.35
N VAL A 244 -6.21 26.36 -29.66
CA VAL A 244 -5.72 26.63 -31.01
C VAL A 244 -6.21 25.57 -32.00
N GLN A 245 -6.14 24.29 -31.64
CA GLN A 245 -6.63 23.19 -32.47
C GLN A 245 -8.13 23.33 -32.77
N THR A 246 -8.94 23.74 -31.79
CA THR A 246 -10.37 24.00 -32.01
C THR A 246 -10.57 25.13 -33.02
N LEU A 247 -9.80 26.22 -32.91
CA LEU A 247 -9.87 27.33 -33.86
C LEU A 247 -9.46 26.91 -35.28
N VAL A 248 -8.40 26.12 -35.42
CA VAL A 248 -7.97 25.60 -36.73
C VAL A 248 -8.97 24.61 -37.30
N HIS A 249 -9.57 23.76 -36.47
CA HIS A 249 -10.65 22.85 -36.87
C HIS A 249 -11.85 23.61 -37.44
N LEU A 250 -12.23 24.76 -36.86
CA LEU A 250 -13.30 25.61 -37.40
C LEU A 250 -12.98 26.18 -38.78
N MET A 251 -11.70 26.35 -39.12
CA MET A 251 -11.27 26.81 -40.44
C MET A 251 -11.17 25.69 -41.47
N ASN A 252 -10.73 24.50 -41.05
CA ASN A 252 -10.56 23.34 -41.93
C ASN A 252 -10.86 22.01 -41.21
N PRO A 253 -12.14 21.63 -41.10
CA PRO A 253 -12.56 20.47 -40.31
C PRO A 253 -12.14 19.13 -40.92
N ASP A 254 -11.92 19.07 -42.23
CA ASP A 254 -11.51 17.85 -42.94
C ASP A 254 -10.03 17.51 -42.68
N TYR A 255 -9.23 18.50 -42.33
CA TYR A 255 -7.78 18.33 -42.15
C TYR A 255 -7.34 18.22 -40.68
N VAL A 256 -8.06 18.88 -39.76
CA VAL A 256 -7.72 18.90 -38.33
C VAL A 256 -8.91 18.36 -37.55
N PRO A 257 -8.77 17.36 -36.67
CA PRO A 257 -9.86 16.88 -35.82
C PRO A 257 -10.14 17.81 -34.63
N LYS A 258 -11.35 17.72 -34.06
CA LYS A 258 -11.67 18.35 -32.76
C LYS A 258 -10.77 17.77 -31.64
N PRO A 259 -10.45 18.55 -30.59
CA PRO A 259 -9.81 18.02 -29.39
C PRO A 259 -10.66 16.94 -28.70
N CYS A 260 -10.01 16.06 -27.95
CA CYS A 260 -10.68 14.95 -27.28
C CYS A 260 -11.06 15.31 -25.84
N CYS A 261 -12.22 14.82 -25.38
CA CYS A 261 -12.60 14.88 -23.97
C CYS A 261 -11.93 13.74 -23.20
N ALA A 262 -10.95 14.05 -22.35
CA ALA A 262 -10.13 13.07 -21.65
C ALA A 262 -9.98 13.36 -20.15
N PRO A 263 -9.64 12.35 -19.32
CA PRO A 263 -9.37 12.55 -17.90
C PRO A 263 -8.14 13.44 -17.66
N THR A 264 -8.32 14.50 -16.88
CA THR A 264 -7.22 15.40 -16.44
C THR A 264 -6.68 15.04 -15.07
N LYS A 265 -7.53 14.44 -14.22
CA LYS A 265 -7.18 14.02 -12.87
C LYS A 265 -7.78 12.66 -12.57
N LEU A 266 -6.94 11.75 -12.09
CA LEU A 266 -7.34 10.40 -11.70
C LEU A 266 -6.94 10.12 -10.25
N ASN A 267 -7.77 9.36 -9.56
CA ASN A 267 -7.52 8.87 -8.21
C ASN A 267 -7.23 7.37 -8.20
N ALA A 268 -6.53 6.93 -7.17
CA ALA A 268 -6.26 5.52 -6.89
C ALA A 268 -7.39 4.87 -6.08
N ILE A 269 -7.52 3.55 -6.18
CA ILE A 269 -8.34 2.71 -5.30
C ILE A 269 -7.46 1.65 -4.64
N SER A 270 -7.86 1.16 -3.48
CA SER A 270 -7.25 -0.01 -2.84
C SER A 270 -8.16 -1.22 -3.01
N VAL A 271 -7.59 -2.36 -3.40
CA VAL A 271 -8.30 -3.61 -3.65
C VAL A 271 -7.67 -4.69 -2.78
N LEU A 272 -8.51 -5.40 -2.04
CA LEU A 272 -8.18 -6.57 -1.24
C LEU A 272 -8.61 -7.81 -2.00
N TYR A 273 -7.69 -8.72 -2.30
CA TYR A 273 -7.96 -9.90 -3.13
C TYR A 273 -7.10 -11.11 -2.73
N PHE A 274 -7.50 -12.30 -3.17
CA PHE A 274 -6.71 -13.53 -3.06
C PHE A 274 -5.73 -13.65 -4.23
N ASP A 275 -4.46 -13.94 -3.95
CA ASP A 275 -3.49 -14.32 -4.99
C ASP A 275 -3.65 -15.80 -5.41
N ASP A 276 -2.87 -16.25 -6.39
CA ASP A 276 -2.90 -17.64 -6.90
C ASP A 276 -2.55 -18.69 -5.82
N ASN A 277 -1.93 -18.26 -4.71
CA ASN A 277 -1.56 -19.09 -3.57
C ASN A 277 -2.57 -18.96 -2.41
N SER A 278 -3.74 -18.36 -2.63
CA SER A 278 -4.78 -18.09 -1.62
C SER A 278 -4.34 -17.18 -0.48
N ASN A 279 -3.31 -16.34 -0.67
CA ASN A 279 -2.95 -15.30 0.28
C ASN A 279 -3.82 -14.05 0.09
N VAL A 280 -4.15 -13.40 1.20
CA VAL A 280 -4.89 -12.13 1.17
C VAL A 280 -3.92 -10.96 0.95
N ILE A 281 -4.09 -10.24 -0.16
CA ILE A 281 -3.23 -9.14 -0.57
C ILE A 281 -4.04 -7.84 -0.66
N LEU A 282 -3.55 -6.76 -0.03
CA LEU A 282 -4.07 -5.40 -0.19
C LEU A 282 -3.17 -4.60 -1.14
N LYS A 283 -3.69 -4.25 -2.31
CA LYS A 283 -2.94 -3.50 -3.34
C LYS A 283 -3.62 -2.20 -3.71
N LYS A 284 -2.83 -1.14 -3.92
CA LYS A 284 -3.32 0.16 -4.38
C LYS A 284 -3.09 0.33 -5.88
N TYR A 285 -4.17 0.42 -6.64
CA TYR A 285 -4.16 0.65 -8.08
C TYR A 285 -4.34 2.14 -8.38
N ARG A 286 -3.35 2.74 -9.04
CA ARG A 286 -3.39 4.15 -9.45
C ARG A 286 -4.24 4.31 -10.71
N ASN A 287 -4.69 5.54 -10.96
CA ASN A 287 -5.38 5.93 -12.19
C ASN A 287 -6.70 5.18 -12.48
N MET A 288 -7.40 4.75 -11.44
CA MET A 288 -8.62 3.93 -11.59
C MET A 288 -9.91 4.76 -11.58
N VAL A 289 -9.93 5.93 -10.94
CA VAL A 289 -11.14 6.76 -10.78
C VAL A 289 -10.97 8.12 -11.44
N VAL A 290 -11.80 8.44 -12.42
CA VAL A 290 -11.85 9.77 -13.04
C VAL A 290 -12.40 10.78 -12.04
N ARG A 291 -11.60 11.82 -11.73
CA ARG A 291 -11.99 12.94 -10.87
C ARG A 291 -12.33 14.21 -11.64
N ALA A 292 -11.62 14.47 -12.74
CA ALA A 292 -11.87 15.62 -13.59
C ALA A 292 -11.61 15.26 -15.06
N CYS A 293 -12.33 15.94 -15.94
CA CYS A 293 -12.20 15.84 -17.39
C CYS A 293 -11.70 17.17 -17.95
N GLY A 294 -11.16 17.14 -19.16
CA GLY A 294 -10.85 18.33 -19.93
C GLY A 294 -10.58 18.06 -21.40
N CYS A 295 -10.40 19.13 -22.16
CA CYS A 295 -10.16 19.09 -23.59
C CYS A 295 -8.66 19.18 -23.92
N HIS A 296 -8.15 18.16 -24.62
CA HIS A 296 -6.73 18.01 -24.96
C HIS A 296 -6.50 17.75 -26.44
#